data_AF-A0A7D7ZFI1-F1
#
_entry.id   AF-A0A7D7ZFI1-F1
#
_cell.length_a   1.000
_cell.length_b   1.000
_cell.length_c   1.000
_cell.angle_alpha   90.00
_cell.angle_beta   90.00
_cell.angle_gamma   90.00
#
_symmetry.space_group_name_H-M   'P 1'
#
loop_
_entity.id
_entity.type
_entity.pdbx_description
1 polymer ?
#
loop_
_entity_poly.entity_id
_entity_poly.type
_entity_poly.pdbx_seq_one_letter_code
_entity_poly.pdbx_strand_id
1 'polypeptide(L)'
;MTSSDDMSEMFDNESQKLQIMIDTANSKPNLNIYEIVETYYQVMNVSSMSTMLSESVETESKLLLNKIHKSEKLISEQFNSITHPQIMETLSDSILADTKKLQSAGSGKKSKEEIESDAKLFENLRQKMSILEFVEQYDKSLHHD
;
A
#
# COMPACT_ATOMS: atom_id res chain seq x y z
N MET A 1 29.39 -5.35 11.89
CA MET A 1 28.81 -4.01 12.06
C MET A 1 28.63 -3.47 10.66
N THR A 2 27.39 -3.26 10.22
CA THR A 2 27.11 -2.55 8.96
C THR A 2 27.61 -1.11 9.14
N SER A 3 28.38 -0.59 8.19
CA SER A 3 28.89 0.77 8.27
C SER A 3 27.77 1.79 8.03
N SER A 4 27.97 3.04 8.46
CA SER A 4 27.02 4.12 8.19
C SER A 4 26.79 4.32 6.69
N ASP A 5 27.80 4.05 5.86
CA ASP A 5 27.72 4.16 4.41
C ASP A 5 26.84 3.04 3.82
N ASP A 6 26.98 1.80 4.32
CA ASP A 6 26.13 0.68 3.89
C ASP A 6 24.65 0.93 4.20
N MET A 7 24.35 1.55 5.35
CA MET A 7 22.97 1.90 5.71
C MET A 7 22.39 3.02 4.85
N SER A 8 23.21 4.01 4.48
CA SER A 8 22.79 5.06 3.54
C SER A 8 22.52 4.49 2.15
N GLU A 9 23.35 3.57 1.65
CA GLU A 9 23.14 2.95 0.34
C GLU A 9 21.87 2.07 0.34
N MET A 10 21.65 1.32 1.41
CA MET A 10 20.43 0.54 1.58
C MET A 10 19.19 1.45 1.56
N PHE A 11 19.22 2.57 2.29
CA PHE A 11 18.13 3.53 2.31
C PHE A 11 17.83 4.14 0.93
N ASP A 12 18.87 4.46 0.16
CA ASP A 12 18.72 4.97 -1.19
C ASP A 12 17.99 3.97 -2.09
N ASN A 13 18.42 2.70 -2.05
CA ASN A 13 17.83 1.64 -2.85
C ASN A 13 16.36 1.42 -2.50
N GLU A 14 16.03 1.37 -1.20
CA GLU A 14 14.65 1.20 -0.76
C GLU A 14 13.77 2.43 -1.09
N SER A 15 14.32 3.64 -0.99
CA SER A 15 13.62 4.87 -1.38
C SER A 15 13.35 4.94 -2.89
N GLN A 16 14.29 4.48 -3.72
CA GLN A 16 14.09 4.40 -5.17
C GLN A 16 13.04 3.36 -5.55
N LYS A 17 13.05 2.18 -4.92
CA LYS A 17 12.00 1.18 -5.11
C LYS A 17 10.63 1.74 -4.77
N LEU A 18 10.53 2.48 -3.65
CA LEU A 18 9.29 3.13 -3.25
C LEU A 18 8.77 4.10 -4.30
N GLN A 19 9.64 4.96 -4.85
CA GLN A 19 9.26 5.89 -5.92
C GLN A 19 8.66 5.14 -7.12
N ILE A 20 9.30 4.06 -7.57
CA ILE A 20 8.82 3.27 -8.71
C ILE A 20 7.45 2.64 -8.40
N MET A 21 7.25 2.13 -7.19
CA MET A 21 5.97 1.56 -6.76
C MET A 21 4.86 2.62 -6.74
N ILE A 22 5.13 3.81 -6.20
CA ILE A 22 4.19 4.94 -6.19
C ILE A 22 3.85 5.38 -7.62
N ASP A 23 4.85 5.53 -8.49
CA ASP A 23 4.64 5.93 -9.88
C ASP A 23 3.80 4.88 -10.65
N THR A 24 4.06 3.60 -10.39
CA THR A 24 3.29 2.49 -10.95
C THR A 24 1.85 2.51 -10.44
N ALA A 25 1.66 2.73 -9.13
CA ALA A 25 0.36 2.81 -8.50
C ALA A 25 -0.48 3.97 -9.04
N ASN A 26 0.14 5.13 -9.25
CA ASN A 26 -0.53 6.32 -9.79
C ASN A 26 -0.86 6.20 -11.28
N SER A 27 -0.11 5.40 -12.04
CA SER A 27 -0.33 5.23 -13.49
C SER A 27 -1.25 4.05 -13.83
N LYS A 28 -1.47 3.12 -12.90
CA LYS A 28 -2.26 1.91 -13.11
C LYS A 28 -3.62 2.00 -12.39
N PRO A 29 -4.76 2.02 -13.11
CA PRO A 29 -6.07 2.20 -12.49
C PRO A 29 -6.58 0.99 -11.69
N ASN A 30 -5.93 -0.18 -11.80
CA ASN A 30 -6.36 -1.41 -11.13
C ASN A 30 -5.15 -2.20 -10.64
N LEU A 31 -4.60 -1.79 -9.49
CA LEU A 31 -3.58 -2.59 -8.80
C LEU A 31 -4.21 -3.89 -8.30
N ASN A 32 -3.46 -4.98 -8.42
CA ASN A 32 -3.84 -6.24 -7.80
C ASN A 32 -3.52 -6.21 -6.30
N ILE A 33 -4.10 -7.14 -5.55
CA ILE A 33 -3.94 -7.22 -4.09
C ILE A 33 -2.46 -7.29 -3.68
N TYR A 34 -1.64 -8.05 -4.39
CA TYR A 34 -0.23 -8.19 -4.07
C TYR A 34 0.53 -6.87 -4.26
N GLU A 35 0.29 -6.17 -5.37
CA GLU A 35 0.89 -4.85 -5.64
C GLU A 35 0.50 -3.82 -4.58
N ILE A 36 -0.77 -3.83 -4.13
CA ILE A 36 -1.24 -2.97 -3.04
C ILE A 36 -0.43 -3.29 -1.78
N VAL A 37 -0.45 -4.54 -1.33
CA VAL A 37 0.21 -4.95 -0.08
C VAL A 37 1.71 -4.63 -0.11
N GLU A 38 2.39 -4.94 -1.21
CA GLU A 38 3.82 -4.66 -1.37
C GLU A 38 4.13 -3.16 -1.29
N THR A 39 3.29 -2.31 -1.91
CA THR A 39 3.45 -0.85 -1.86
C THR A 39 3.38 -0.33 -0.42
N TYR A 40 2.39 -0.78 0.38
CA TYR A 40 2.25 -0.35 1.78
C TYR A 40 3.41 -0.86 2.64
N TYR A 41 3.87 -2.09 2.43
CA TYR A 41 5.07 -2.59 3.13
C TYR A 41 6.30 -1.75 2.80
N GLN A 42 6.48 -1.36 1.53
CA GLN A 42 7.61 -0.53 1.14
C GLN A 42 7.53 0.87 1.77
N VAL A 43 6.34 1.46 1.85
CA VAL A 43 6.11 2.73 2.57
C VAL A 43 6.51 2.57 4.04
N MET A 44 6.00 1.54 4.73
CA MET A 44 6.33 1.29 6.14
C MET A 44 7.84 1.04 6.35
N ASN A 45 8.48 0.31 5.44
CA ASN A 45 9.91 0.03 5.49
C ASN A 45 10.74 1.32 5.37
N VAL A 46 10.49 2.14 4.34
CA VAL A 46 11.20 3.40 4.14
C VAL A 46 10.92 4.39 5.28
N SER A 47 9.68 4.48 5.78
CA SER A 47 9.37 5.29 6.96
C SER A 47 10.15 4.85 8.19
N SER A 48 10.19 3.53 8.47
CA SER A 48 10.91 2.99 9.62
C SER A 48 12.42 3.25 9.52
N MET A 49 13.01 3.06 8.33
CA MET A 49 14.41 3.38 8.08
C MET A 49 14.68 4.87 8.23
N SER A 50 13.77 5.74 7.77
CA SER A 50 13.87 7.20 7.91
C SER A 50 13.95 7.62 9.37
N THR A 51 13.08 7.07 10.22
CA THR A 51 13.09 7.32 11.67
C THR A 51 14.39 6.85 12.31
N MET A 52 14.78 5.59 12.07
CA MET A 52 16.01 5.01 12.65
C MET A 52 17.27 5.78 12.22
N LEU A 53 17.36 6.18 10.95
CA LEU A 53 18.50 6.93 10.44
C LEU A 53 18.51 8.35 11.00
N SER A 54 17.36 9.02 11.11
CA SER A 54 17.27 10.36 11.70
C SER A 54 17.74 10.40 13.15
N GLU A 55 17.45 9.36 13.94
CA GLU A 55 17.90 9.25 15.34
C GLU A 55 19.40 8.95 15.48
N SER A 56 20.01 8.32 14.47
CA SER A 56 21.41 7.88 14.50
C SER A 56 22.38 8.83 13.79
N VAL A 57 21.89 9.84 13.08
CA VAL A 57 22.74 10.84 12.42
C VAL A 57 23.25 11.85 13.47
N GLU A 58 24.51 11.69 13.88
CA GLU A 58 25.29 12.85 14.31
C GLU A 58 25.36 13.82 13.12
N THR A 59 25.10 15.11 13.36
CA THR A 59 24.90 16.28 12.48
C THR A 59 25.67 16.38 11.13
N GLU A 60 26.63 15.50 10.83
CA GLU A 60 27.59 15.61 9.73
C GLU A 60 27.11 15.08 8.37
N SER A 61 26.12 14.18 8.27
CA SER A 61 25.66 13.68 6.97
C SER A 61 24.47 14.45 6.40
N LYS A 62 24.69 15.72 6.05
CA LYS A 62 23.68 16.60 5.41
C LYS A 62 23.06 15.97 4.16
N LEU A 63 23.82 15.13 3.45
CA LEU A 63 23.32 14.38 2.29
C LEU A 63 22.28 13.33 2.70
N LEU A 64 22.53 12.54 3.74
CA LEU A 64 21.59 11.52 4.21
C LEU A 64 20.29 12.18 4.72
N LEU A 65 20.40 13.26 5.50
CA LEU A 65 19.25 14.01 6.00
C LEU A 65 18.37 14.56 4.87
N ASN A 66 18.98 15.09 3.81
CA ASN A 66 18.23 15.55 2.62
C ASN A 66 17.49 14.41 1.91
N LYS A 67 18.08 13.21 1.87
CA LYS A 67 17.42 12.04 1.26
C LYS A 67 16.25 11.56 2.10
N ILE A 68 16.41 11.51 3.41
CA ILE A 68 15.33 11.20 4.35
C ILE A 68 14.15 12.15 4.13
N HIS A 69 14.39 13.46 4.16
CA HIS A 69 13.35 14.45 3.91
C HIS A 69 12.69 14.31 2.54
N LYS A 70 13.46 13.94 1.50
CA LYS A 70 12.89 13.70 0.18
C LYS A 70 11.94 12.50 0.19
N SER A 71 12.31 11.41 0.86
CA SER A 71 11.47 10.21 0.99
C SER A 71 10.22 10.46 1.84
N GLU A 72 10.34 11.19 2.95
CA GLU A 72 9.20 11.62 3.76
C GLU A 72 8.22 12.50 2.97
N LYS A 73 8.76 13.42 2.16
CA LYS A 73 7.97 14.27 1.27
C LYS A 73 7.26 13.45 0.18
N LEU A 74 7.96 12.46 -0.40
CA LEU A 74 7.36 11.53 -1.36
C LEU A 74 6.18 10.76 -0.72
N ILE A 75 6.35 10.25 0.50
CA ILE A 75 5.29 9.53 1.21
C ILE A 75 4.11 10.45 1.51
N SER A 76 4.35 11.61 2.12
CA SER A 76 3.28 12.53 2.50
C SER A 76 2.54 13.16 1.31
N GLU A 77 3.26 13.66 0.32
CA GLU A 77 2.66 14.43 -0.78
C GLU A 77 2.20 13.57 -1.95
N GLN A 78 2.81 12.40 -2.18
CA GLN A 78 2.39 11.51 -3.27
C GLN A 78 1.60 10.31 -2.72
N PHE A 79 2.19 9.52 -1.83
CA PHE A 79 1.51 8.31 -1.38
C PHE A 79 0.26 8.62 -0.54
N ASN A 80 0.39 9.31 0.58
CA ASN A 80 -0.71 9.59 1.51
C ASN A 80 -1.78 10.47 0.87
N SER A 81 -1.38 11.47 0.09
CA SER A 81 -2.30 12.46 -0.47
C SER A 81 -2.97 12.03 -1.77
N ILE A 82 -2.38 11.11 -2.54
CA ILE A 82 -2.86 10.75 -3.89
C ILE A 82 -3.08 9.24 -3.98
N THR A 83 -2.01 8.46 -3.82
CA THR A 83 -2.05 7.01 -4.08
C THR A 83 -2.94 6.26 -3.08
N HIS A 84 -2.85 6.57 -1.79
CA HIS A 84 -3.60 5.91 -0.73
C HIS A 84 -5.12 6.10 -0.90
N PRO A 85 -5.65 7.34 -1.06
CA PRO A 85 -7.06 7.56 -1.37
C PRO A 85 -7.54 6.82 -2.63
N GLN A 86 -6.74 6.82 -3.70
CA GLN A 86 -7.08 6.10 -4.93
C GLN A 86 -7.20 4.59 -4.72
N ILE A 87 -6.30 4.00 -3.95
CA ILE A 87 -6.35 2.58 -3.59
C ILE A 87 -7.62 2.28 -2.77
N MET A 88 -7.93 3.13 -1.79
CA MET A 88 -9.14 2.97 -0.96
C MET A 88 -10.42 3.04 -1.79
N GLU A 89 -10.53 4.03 -2.68
CA GLU A 89 -11.68 4.20 -3.57
C GLU A 89 -11.84 2.97 -4.49
N THR A 90 -10.75 2.54 -5.13
CA THR A 90 -10.75 1.38 -6.03
C THR A 90 -11.17 0.10 -5.31
N LEU A 91 -10.66 -0.15 -4.10
CA LEU A 91 -11.05 -1.30 -3.29
C LEU A 91 -12.53 -1.24 -2.91
N SER A 92 -13.00 -0.09 -2.45
CA SER A 92 -14.39 0.13 -2.03
C SER A 92 -15.37 -0.08 -3.18
N ASP A 93 -15.06 0.47 -4.35
CA ASP A 93 -15.87 0.31 -5.57
C ASP A 93 -15.89 -1.16 -6.04
N SER A 94 -14.74 -1.82 -5.99
CA SER A 94 -14.62 -3.23 -6.37
C SER A 94 -15.42 -4.14 -5.43
N ILE A 95 -15.36 -3.89 -4.12
CA ILE A 95 -16.15 -4.59 -3.10
C ILE A 95 -17.65 -4.36 -3.31
N LEU A 96 -18.06 -3.11 -3.57
CA LEU A 96 -19.45 -2.78 -3.84
C LEU A 96 -19.96 -3.47 -5.11
N ALA A 97 -19.16 -3.50 -6.17
CA ALA A 97 -19.52 -4.17 -7.41
C ALA A 97 -19.70 -5.68 -7.22
N ASP A 98 -18.78 -6.34 -6.51
CA ASP A 98 -18.86 -7.78 -6.26
C ASP A 98 -19.99 -8.14 -5.29
N THR A 99 -20.25 -7.29 -4.28
CA THR A 99 -21.40 -7.43 -3.38
C THR A 99 -22.72 -7.34 -4.14
N LYS A 100 -22.86 -6.37 -5.06
CA LYS A 100 -24.05 -6.23 -5.91
C LYS A 100 -24.25 -7.46 -6.81
N LYS A 101 -23.19 -7.98 -7.41
CA LYS A 101 -23.25 -9.20 -8.24
C LYS A 101 -23.80 -10.38 -7.42
N LEU A 102 -23.25 -10.61 -6.23
CA LEU A 102 -23.71 -11.68 -5.32
C LEU A 102 -25.17 -11.51 -4.90
N GLN A 103 -25.59 -10.29 -4.58
CA GLN A 103 -26.98 -9.99 -4.22
C GLN A 103 -27.95 -10.21 -5.40
N SER A 104 -27.50 -9.92 -6.62
CA SER A 104 -28.31 -10.08 -7.84
C SER A 104 -28.46 -11.53 -8.30
N ALA A 105 -27.66 -12.47 -7.77
CA ALA A 105 -27.59 -13.85 -8.25
C ALA A 105 -28.85 -14.72 -7.98
N GLY A 106 -29.91 -14.17 -7.39
CA GLY A 106 -31.19 -14.85 -7.18
C GLY A 106 -31.15 -16.03 -6.19
N SER A 107 -32.30 -16.34 -5.58
CA SER A 107 -32.45 -17.45 -4.62
C SER A 107 -32.98 -18.74 -5.25
N GLY A 108 -32.88 -18.88 -6.57
CA GLY A 108 -33.36 -20.03 -7.32
C GLY A 108 -32.49 -21.28 -7.15
N LYS A 109 -32.92 -22.41 -7.74
CA LYS A 109 -32.05 -23.60 -7.89
C LYS A 109 -30.87 -23.22 -8.79
N LYS A 110 -29.68 -23.13 -8.20
CA LYS A 110 -28.44 -22.86 -8.92
C LYS A 110 -27.84 -24.15 -9.48
N SER A 111 -27.24 -24.09 -10.66
CA SER A 111 -26.41 -25.16 -11.20
C SER A 111 -25.12 -25.30 -10.38
N LYS A 112 -24.38 -26.39 -10.60
CA LYS A 112 -23.08 -26.60 -9.95
C LYS A 112 -22.08 -25.50 -10.34
N GLU A 113 -22.09 -25.10 -11.62
CA GLU A 113 -21.24 -24.06 -12.18
C GLU A 113 -21.54 -22.69 -11.57
N GLU A 114 -22.83 -22.37 -11.36
CA GLU A 114 -23.26 -21.15 -10.68
C GLU A 114 -22.80 -21.12 -9.21
N ILE A 115 -22.90 -22.25 -8.50
CA ILE A 115 -22.42 -22.38 -7.12
C ILE A 115 -20.89 -22.19 -7.04
N GLU A 116 -20.13 -22.79 -7.95
CA GLU A 116 -18.66 -22.63 -7.98
C GLU A 116 -18.24 -21.21 -8.33
N SER A 117 -18.96 -20.55 -9.25
CA SER A 117 -18.72 -19.15 -9.61
C SER A 117 -18.97 -18.21 -8.43
N ASP A 118 -20.10 -18.38 -7.74
CA ASP A 118 -20.44 -17.59 -6.55
C ASP A 118 -19.41 -17.81 -5.43
N ALA A 119 -18.98 -19.06 -5.19
CA ALA A 119 -17.97 -19.37 -4.20
C ALA A 119 -16.63 -18.63 -4.47
N LYS A 120 -16.19 -18.59 -5.74
CA LYS A 120 -15.00 -17.82 -6.14
C LYS A 120 -15.19 -16.32 -5.91
N LEU A 121 -16.38 -15.80 -6.20
CA LEU A 121 -16.70 -14.39 -6.00
C LEU A 121 -16.71 -14.02 -4.51
N PHE A 122 -17.26 -14.89 -3.64
CA PHE A 122 -17.18 -14.73 -2.18
C PHE A 122 -15.73 -14.72 -1.67
N GLU A 123 -14.88 -15.62 -2.15
CA GLU A 123 -13.47 -15.65 -1.75
C GLU A 123 -12.73 -14.38 -2.18
N ASN A 124 -12.93 -13.93 -3.42
CA ASN A 124 -12.37 -12.67 -3.91
C ASN A 124 -12.86 -11.47 -3.09
N LEU A 125 -14.16 -11.42 -2.76
CA LEU A 125 -14.75 -10.37 -1.93
C LEU A 125 -14.12 -10.35 -0.54
N ARG A 126 -13.98 -11.52 0.09
CA ARG A 126 -13.35 -11.66 1.40
C ARG A 126 -11.91 -11.14 1.39
N GLN A 127 -11.13 -11.49 0.38
CA GLN A 127 -9.76 -11.01 0.24
C GLN A 127 -9.72 -9.48 0.10
N LYS A 128 -10.54 -8.90 -0.80
CA LYS A 128 -10.61 -7.44 -0.98
C LYS A 128 -11.01 -6.71 0.30
N MET A 129 -11.99 -7.21 1.05
CA MET A 129 -12.37 -6.65 2.36
C MET A 129 -11.21 -6.69 3.35
N SER A 130 -10.49 -7.81 3.45
CA SER A 130 -9.32 -7.92 4.33
C SER A 130 -8.21 -6.94 3.96
N ILE A 131 -8.01 -6.67 2.66
CA ILE A 131 -7.03 -5.68 2.20
C ILE A 131 -7.51 -4.25 2.48
N LEU A 132 -8.80 -3.96 2.29
CA LEU A 132 -9.37 -2.67 2.66
C LEU A 132 -9.16 -2.40 4.15
N GLU A 133 -9.45 -3.36 5.02
CA GLU A 133 -9.20 -3.24 6.46
C GLU A 133 -7.72 -2.96 6.74
N PHE A 134 -6.80 -3.67 6.10
CA PHE A 134 -5.35 -3.44 6.24
C PHE A 134 -4.96 -2.00 5.85
N VAL A 135 -5.48 -1.51 4.73
CA VAL A 135 -5.23 -0.14 4.25
C VAL A 135 -5.84 0.91 5.18
N GLU A 136 -7.03 0.68 5.72
CA GLU A 136 -7.66 1.58 6.71
C GLU A 136 -6.88 1.67 8.02
N GLN A 137 -6.20 0.59 8.44
CA GLN A 137 -5.34 0.67 9.63
C GLN A 137 -4.12 1.56 9.39
N TYR A 138 -3.60 1.60 8.16
CA TYR A 138 -2.56 2.56 7.81
C TYR A 138 -3.05 4.00 7.96
N ASP A 139 -4.22 4.34 7.43
CA ASP A 139 -4.80 5.69 7.56
C ASP A 139 -4.98 6.12 9.03
N LYS A 140 -5.47 5.20 9.87
CA LYS A 140 -5.61 5.45 11.32
C LYS A 140 -4.27 5.74 11.99
N SER A 141 -3.19 5.08 11.55
CA SER A 141 -1.85 5.33 12.09
C SER A 141 -1.33 6.73 11.75
N LEU A 142 -1.70 7.30 10.61
CA LEU A 142 -1.31 8.66 10.22
C LEU A 142 -1.93 9.76 11.10
N HIS A 143 -3.08 9.48 11.72
CA HIS A 143 -3.82 10.44 12.55
C HIS A 143 -3.48 10.35 14.04
N HIS A 144 -2.61 9.42 14.43
CA HIS A 144 -2.23 9.14 15.82
C HIS A 144 -0.78 9.53 16.16
N ASP A 145 -0.04 10.11 15.21
CA ASP A 145 1.24 10.83 15.40
C ASP A 145 0.99 12.35 15.53
#